data_AF-A0A928DPK5-F1
#
_entry.id   AF-A0A928DPK5-F1
#
_cell.length_a   1.000
_cell.length_b   1.000
_cell.length_c   1.000
_cell.angle_alpha   90.00
_cell.angle_beta   90.00
_cell.angle_gamma   90.00
#
_symmetry.space_group_name_H-M   'P 1'
#
loop_
_entity.id
_entity.type
_entity.pdbx_description
1 polymer ?
#
loop_
_entity_poly.entity_id
_entity_poly.type
_entity_poly.pdbx_seq_one_letter_code
_entity_poly.pdbx_strand_id
1 'polypeptide(L)'
;MNSPMHALAGVITEKFVASAPEAAAKALESLATHEILLLISPLKAAVVVAALNPMNPAKAAAVLRRLPLKQASYVLARLEVPQAARLMKEFSTPYRERICAVLEPSFVQVLRDASAYAADSAGALMQTDFVAVRTEVKLSQLIERLKNLPRKKLPSLCLVTDKDGVLKGVIRSAEIAFYSASSVAGSVMSKTEVLRPEEKAETLRQIFSRAEAECLPVVTAQGVAVGILNKSSLPSVSEVKKSFWKKLTD
;
A
#
# COMPACT_ATOMS: atom_id res chain seq x y z
N MET A 1 5.80 -34.31 22.54
CA MET A 1 4.68 -34.65 23.45
C MET A 1 3.69 -33.49 23.42
N ASN A 2 2.47 -33.71 22.90
CA ASN A 2 1.42 -32.69 22.91
C ASN A 2 0.86 -32.58 24.33
N SER A 3 1.38 -31.62 25.10
CA SER A 3 0.79 -31.27 26.39
C SER A 3 -0.62 -30.68 26.16
N PRO A 4 -1.64 -31.00 26.98
CA PRO A 4 -2.99 -30.45 26.85
C PRO A 4 -3.02 -28.92 26.85
N MET A 5 -2.03 -28.27 27.48
CA MET A 5 -1.84 -26.82 27.42
C MET A 5 -1.54 -26.29 26.01
N HIS A 6 -0.80 -27.03 25.18
CA HIS A 6 -0.53 -26.64 23.80
C HIS A 6 -1.75 -26.79 22.90
N ALA A 7 -2.57 -27.82 23.13
CA ALA A 7 -3.83 -28.01 22.41
C ALA A 7 -4.83 -26.88 22.73
N LEU A 8 -4.96 -26.51 24.01
CA LEU A 8 -5.82 -25.41 24.44
C LEU A 8 -5.33 -24.06 23.90
N ALA A 9 -4.02 -23.80 23.94
CA ALA A 9 -3.44 -22.58 23.40
C ALA A 9 -3.70 -22.45 21.88
N GLY A 10 -3.60 -23.54 21.13
CA GLY A 10 -3.94 -23.57 19.70
C GLY A 10 -5.41 -23.21 19.43
N VAL A 11 -6.34 -23.83 20.16
CA VAL A 11 -7.79 -23.56 20.00
C VAL A 11 -8.14 -22.11 20.38
N ILE A 12 -7.57 -21.60 21.49
CA ILE A 12 -7.77 -20.20 21.90
C ILE A 12 -7.21 -19.25 20.83
N THR A 13 -6.00 -19.51 20.33
CA THR A 13 -5.37 -18.68 19.30
C THR A 13 -6.21 -18.70 18.03
N GLU A 14 -6.66 -19.87 17.58
CA GLU A 14 -7.52 -19.99 16.39
C GLU A 14 -8.82 -19.19 16.54
N LYS A 15 -9.51 -19.34 17.67
CA LYS A 15 -10.76 -18.61 17.94
C LYS A 15 -10.53 -17.11 18.06
N PHE A 16 -9.43 -16.68 18.67
CA PHE A 16 -9.11 -15.27 18.84
C PHE A 16 -8.76 -14.59 17.51
N VAL A 17 -7.94 -15.25 16.69
CA VAL A 17 -7.63 -14.76 15.34
C VAL A 17 -8.89 -14.68 14.48
N ALA A 18 -9.78 -15.68 14.56
CA ALA A 18 -11.01 -15.69 13.78
C ALA A 18 -12.01 -14.59 14.19
N SER A 19 -12.07 -14.21 15.47
CA SER A 19 -13.02 -13.22 15.98
C SER A 19 -12.49 -11.78 15.90
N ALA A 20 -11.18 -11.57 16.09
CA ALA A 20 -10.57 -10.25 16.12
C ALA A 20 -9.12 -10.28 15.57
N PRO A 21 -8.94 -10.39 14.24
CA PRO A 21 -7.63 -10.53 13.60
C PRO A 21 -6.62 -9.43 13.98
N GLU A 22 -7.04 -8.17 14.02
CA GLU A 22 -6.18 -7.03 14.32
C GLU A 22 -5.72 -7.02 15.79
N ALA A 23 -6.62 -7.36 16.71
CA ALA A 23 -6.29 -7.46 18.13
C ALA A 23 -5.37 -8.66 18.39
N ALA A 24 -5.64 -9.79 17.72
CA ALA A 24 -4.79 -10.97 17.78
C ALA A 24 -3.39 -10.70 17.23
N ALA A 25 -3.27 -10.01 16.10
CA ALA A 25 -1.96 -9.62 15.55
C ALA A 25 -1.17 -8.74 16.52
N LYS A 26 -1.78 -7.71 17.10
CA LYS A 26 -1.13 -6.87 18.12
C LYS A 26 -0.69 -7.66 19.35
N ALA A 27 -1.51 -8.60 19.81
CA ALA A 27 -1.15 -9.46 20.94
C ALA A 27 0.04 -10.37 20.59
N LEU A 28 0.01 -11.01 19.42
CA LEU A 28 1.09 -11.86 18.92
C LEU A 28 2.39 -11.06 18.72
N GLU A 29 2.32 -9.80 18.29
CA GLU A 29 3.51 -8.95 18.09
C GLU A 29 4.31 -8.69 19.36
N SER A 30 3.64 -8.69 20.52
CA SER A 30 4.28 -8.52 21.82
C SER A 30 5.10 -9.74 22.26
N LEU A 31 4.84 -10.91 21.67
CA LEU A 31 5.54 -12.16 21.95
C LEU A 31 6.84 -12.28 21.16
N ALA A 32 7.77 -13.12 21.61
CA ALA A 32 8.95 -13.46 20.85
C ALA A 32 8.58 -14.33 19.63
N THR A 33 9.38 -14.25 18.55
CA THR A 33 9.06 -14.96 17.29
C THR A 33 8.91 -16.47 17.47
N HIS A 34 9.67 -17.07 18.39
CA HIS A 34 9.57 -18.51 18.67
C HIS A 34 8.25 -18.87 19.37
N GLU A 35 7.73 -18.01 20.24
CA GLU A 35 6.44 -18.20 20.92
C GLU A 35 5.29 -18.09 19.91
N ILE A 36 5.34 -17.10 19.02
CA ILE A 36 4.36 -16.97 17.93
C ILE A 36 4.33 -18.26 17.11
N LEU A 37 5.50 -18.79 16.72
CA LEU A 37 5.58 -20.03 15.94
C LEU A 37 4.93 -21.21 16.66
N LEU A 38 5.11 -21.35 17.97
CA LEU A 38 4.46 -22.42 18.75
C LEU A 38 2.93 -22.30 18.69
N LEU A 39 2.40 -21.08 18.68
CA LEU A 39 0.96 -20.82 18.61
C LEU A 39 0.39 -21.00 17.20
N ILE A 40 1.11 -20.59 16.15
CA ILE A 40 0.59 -20.59 14.78
C ILE A 40 0.92 -21.87 13.98
N SER A 41 2.00 -22.59 14.32
CA SER A 41 2.40 -23.81 13.60
C SER A 41 1.34 -24.91 13.57
N PRO A 42 0.54 -25.15 14.64
CA PRO A 42 -0.52 -26.16 14.58
C PRO A 42 -1.78 -25.68 13.83
N LEU A 43 -1.85 -24.40 13.46
CA LEU A 43 -3.06 -23.81 12.88
C LEU A 43 -3.14 -24.03 11.37
N LYS A 44 -4.38 -24.01 10.86
CA LYS A 44 -4.62 -24.03 9.41
C LYS A 44 -4.08 -22.76 8.77
N ALA A 45 -3.59 -22.88 7.54
CA ALA A 45 -3.02 -21.75 6.80
C ALA A 45 -3.97 -20.53 6.68
N ALA A 46 -5.28 -20.74 6.58
CA ALA A 46 -6.25 -19.63 6.55
C ALA A 46 -6.21 -18.78 7.83
N VAL A 47 -6.04 -19.41 8.99
CA VAL A 47 -5.94 -18.73 10.29
C VAL A 47 -4.59 -18.03 10.40
N VAL A 48 -3.51 -18.67 9.95
CA VAL A 48 -2.18 -18.05 9.90
C VAL A 48 -2.19 -16.81 9.02
N VAL A 49 -2.82 -16.86 7.85
CA VAL A 49 -3.00 -15.72 6.94
C VAL A 49 -3.78 -14.60 7.61
N ALA A 50 -4.91 -14.91 8.27
CA ALA A 50 -5.70 -13.93 9.00
C ALA A 50 -4.93 -13.24 10.12
N ALA A 51 -4.03 -13.97 10.80
CA ALA A 51 -3.16 -13.40 11.83
C ALA A 51 -2.04 -12.51 11.25
N LEU A 52 -1.47 -12.90 10.10
CA LEU A 52 -0.32 -12.21 9.50
C LEU A 52 -0.69 -11.00 8.64
N ASN A 53 -1.91 -10.94 8.08
CA ASN A 53 -2.37 -9.82 7.26
C ASN A 53 -2.32 -8.46 7.99
N PRO A 54 -2.92 -8.31 9.19
CA PRO A 54 -2.87 -7.05 9.93
C PRO A 54 -1.59 -6.89 10.78
N MET A 55 -0.71 -7.90 10.81
CA MET A 55 0.52 -7.88 11.60
C MET A 55 1.58 -6.93 11.02
N ASN A 56 2.40 -6.35 11.90
CA ASN A 56 3.56 -5.57 11.52
C ASN A 56 4.45 -6.37 10.52
N PRO A 57 4.81 -5.79 9.36
CA PRO A 57 5.54 -6.50 8.31
C PRO A 57 6.86 -7.13 8.76
N ALA A 58 7.64 -6.42 9.60
CA ALA A 58 8.92 -6.92 10.07
C ALA A 58 8.74 -8.15 10.97
N LYS A 59 7.70 -8.15 11.81
CA LYS A 59 7.36 -9.27 12.69
C LYS A 59 6.84 -10.47 11.88
N ALA A 60 5.89 -10.23 10.98
CA ALA A 60 5.33 -11.25 10.09
C ALA A 60 6.43 -11.89 9.21
N ALA A 61 7.36 -11.09 8.69
CA ALA A 61 8.51 -11.59 7.94
C ALA A 61 9.46 -12.43 8.82
N ALA A 62 9.70 -12.03 10.08
CA ALA A 62 10.50 -12.82 11.01
C ALA A 62 9.87 -14.19 11.32
N VAL A 63 8.54 -14.24 11.45
CA VAL A 63 7.78 -15.47 11.63
C VAL A 63 7.87 -16.35 10.37
N LEU A 64 7.57 -15.80 9.19
CA LEU A 64 7.61 -16.54 7.92
C LEU A 64 8.99 -17.13 7.61
N ARG A 65 10.07 -16.41 7.91
CA ARG A 65 11.46 -16.89 7.70
C ARG A 65 11.81 -18.15 8.50
N ARG A 66 11.11 -18.38 9.60
CA ARG A 66 11.34 -19.53 10.48
C ARG A 66 10.44 -20.72 10.15
N LEU A 67 9.45 -20.53 9.26
CA LEU A 67 8.66 -21.63 8.72
C LEU A 67 9.45 -22.36 7.62
N PRO A 68 9.18 -23.66 7.41
CA PRO A 68 9.68 -24.37 6.24
C PRO A 68 9.32 -23.63 4.94
N LEU A 69 10.27 -23.54 3.99
CA LEU A 69 10.13 -22.71 2.78
C LEU A 69 8.84 -22.97 1.98
N LYS A 70 8.40 -24.24 1.91
CA LYS A 70 7.12 -24.61 1.27
C LYS A 70 5.90 -24.06 2.00
N GLN A 71 5.91 -24.07 3.33
CA GLN A 71 4.82 -23.49 4.12
C GLN A 71 4.85 -21.96 4.05
N ALA A 72 6.04 -21.35 4.13
CA ALA A 72 6.20 -19.91 4.04
C ALA A 72 5.70 -19.37 2.68
N SER A 73 6.08 -20.00 1.57
CA SER A 73 5.57 -19.64 0.23
C SER A 73 4.06 -19.86 0.12
N TYR A 74 3.54 -20.98 0.63
CA TYR A 74 2.09 -21.26 0.62
C TYR A 74 1.27 -20.22 1.38
N VAL A 75 1.77 -19.75 2.54
CA VAL A 75 1.14 -18.68 3.32
C VAL A 75 1.29 -17.34 2.63
N LEU A 76 2.49 -17.00 2.17
CA LEU A 76 2.78 -15.74 1.47
C LEU A 76 1.90 -15.54 0.23
N ALA A 77 1.63 -16.61 -0.52
CA ALA A 77 0.74 -16.61 -1.69
C ALA A 77 -0.74 -16.33 -1.37
N ARG A 78 -1.14 -16.43 -0.09
CA ARG A 78 -2.52 -16.22 0.38
C ARG A 78 -2.68 -14.96 1.21
N LEU A 79 -1.58 -14.27 1.52
CA LEU A 79 -1.64 -12.94 2.12
C LEU A 79 -2.21 -11.95 1.11
N GLU A 80 -2.77 -10.86 1.62
CA GLU A 80 -3.15 -9.74 0.78
C GLU A 80 -1.92 -9.15 0.08
N VAL A 81 -2.06 -8.82 -1.21
CA VAL A 81 -0.95 -8.33 -2.05
C VAL A 81 -0.16 -7.18 -1.41
N PRO A 82 -0.79 -6.14 -0.80
CA PRO A 82 -0.05 -5.07 -0.13
C PRO A 82 0.81 -5.59 1.03
N GLN A 83 0.32 -6.54 1.82
CA GLN A 83 1.07 -7.11 2.92
C GLN A 83 2.19 -8.01 2.42
N ALA A 84 1.91 -8.91 1.48
CA ALA A 84 2.92 -9.77 0.87
C ALA A 84 4.07 -8.94 0.26
N ALA A 85 3.74 -7.84 -0.43
CA ALA A 85 4.72 -6.92 -1.00
C ALA A 85 5.58 -6.20 0.05
N ARG A 86 5.01 -5.89 1.24
CA ARG A 86 5.77 -5.34 2.38
C ARG A 86 6.71 -6.38 2.98
N LEU A 87 6.23 -7.61 3.20
CA LEU A 87 7.06 -8.74 3.68
C LEU A 87 8.24 -9.02 2.75
N MET A 88 8.02 -8.95 1.43
CA MET A 88 9.08 -9.08 0.44
C MET A 88 10.19 -8.04 0.63
N LYS A 89 9.89 -6.83 1.11
CA LYS A 89 10.91 -5.80 1.39
C LYS A 89 11.73 -6.10 2.65
N GLU A 90 11.13 -6.78 3.64
CA GLU A 90 11.78 -7.18 4.90
C GLU A 90 12.73 -8.37 4.75
N PHE A 91 12.53 -9.20 3.71
CA PHE A 91 13.40 -10.35 3.45
C PHE A 91 14.77 -9.91 2.90
N SER A 92 15.83 -10.64 3.27
CA SER A 92 17.14 -10.49 2.64
C SER A 92 17.09 -10.95 1.18
N THR A 93 17.96 -10.40 0.33
CA THR A 93 18.04 -10.78 -1.10
C THR A 93 18.13 -12.29 -1.32
N PRO A 94 19.01 -13.04 -0.61
CA PRO A 94 19.09 -14.49 -0.78
C PRO A 94 17.80 -15.23 -0.40
N TYR A 95 17.05 -14.72 0.58
CA TYR A 95 15.78 -15.32 0.98
C TYR A 95 14.66 -15.01 -0.02
N ARG A 96 14.61 -13.78 -0.57
CA ARG A 96 13.66 -13.40 -1.63
C ARG A 96 13.83 -14.28 -2.86
N GLU A 97 15.06 -14.51 -3.30
CA GLU A 97 15.34 -15.37 -4.45
C GLU A 97 14.83 -16.80 -4.21
N ARG A 98 15.14 -17.37 -3.03
CA ARG A 98 14.71 -18.72 -2.66
C ARG A 98 13.18 -18.86 -2.58
N ILE A 99 12.47 -17.88 -2.01
CA ILE A 99 11.00 -17.95 -1.90
C ILE A 99 10.32 -17.69 -3.24
N CYS A 100 10.82 -16.74 -4.05
CA CYS A 100 10.32 -16.50 -5.40
C CYS A 100 10.50 -17.71 -6.33
N ALA A 101 11.56 -18.51 -6.14
CA ALA A 101 11.77 -19.74 -6.91
C ALA A 101 10.70 -20.82 -6.65
N VAL A 102 9.94 -20.71 -5.55
CA VAL A 102 8.87 -21.66 -5.18
C VAL A 102 7.48 -21.12 -5.55
N LEU A 103 7.34 -19.80 -5.67
CA LEU A 103 6.07 -19.15 -6.02
C LEU A 103 5.79 -19.24 -7.52
N GLU A 104 4.52 -19.11 -7.89
CA GLU A 104 4.13 -19.01 -9.30
C GLU A 104 4.72 -17.72 -9.94
N PRO A 105 5.29 -17.79 -11.15
CA PRO A 105 5.90 -16.62 -11.81
C PRO A 105 4.95 -15.42 -11.97
N SER A 106 3.67 -15.67 -12.25
CA SER A 106 2.62 -14.64 -12.35
C SER A 106 2.44 -13.90 -11.03
N PHE A 107 2.42 -14.62 -9.91
CA PHE A 107 2.30 -14.03 -8.57
C PHE A 107 3.58 -13.28 -8.17
N VAL A 108 4.75 -13.79 -8.53
CA VAL A 108 6.03 -13.07 -8.34
C VAL A 108 6.00 -11.73 -9.08
N GLN A 109 5.44 -11.67 -10.28
CA GLN A 109 5.32 -10.42 -11.02
C GLN A 109 4.37 -9.44 -10.29
N VAL A 110 3.21 -9.90 -9.83
CA VAL A 110 2.29 -9.09 -9.01
C VAL A 110 2.99 -8.53 -7.76
N LEU A 111 3.79 -9.35 -7.07
CA LEU A 111 4.56 -8.90 -5.92
C LEU A 111 5.66 -7.92 -6.31
N ARG A 112 6.34 -8.08 -7.44
CA ARG A 112 7.34 -7.11 -7.91
C ARG A 112 6.72 -5.76 -8.21
N ASP A 113 5.59 -5.75 -8.89
CA ASP A 113 4.86 -4.53 -9.23
C ASP A 113 4.39 -3.80 -7.95
N ALA A 114 3.91 -4.56 -6.96
CA ALA A 114 3.50 -4.03 -5.66
C ALA A 114 4.68 -3.65 -4.74
N SER A 115 5.83 -4.32 -4.84
CA SER A 115 7.04 -4.07 -4.06
C SER A 115 7.97 -3.02 -4.69
N ALA A 116 7.69 -2.56 -5.92
CA ALA A 116 8.58 -1.72 -6.72
C ALA A 116 9.01 -0.41 -6.03
N TYR A 117 8.21 0.07 -5.08
CA TYR A 117 8.38 1.40 -4.48
C TYR A 117 8.87 1.29 -3.03
N ALA A 118 9.92 2.04 -2.66
CA ALA A 118 10.40 2.10 -1.28
C ALA A 118 9.28 2.53 -0.31
N ALA A 119 9.28 2.09 0.95
CA ALA A 119 8.17 2.34 1.88
C ALA A 119 7.89 3.84 2.12
N ASP A 120 8.89 4.68 1.92
CA ASP A 120 8.87 6.13 2.03
C ASP A 120 8.77 6.85 0.68
N SER A 121 8.50 6.13 -0.40
CA SER A 121 8.38 6.70 -1.75
C SER A 121 6.96 7.00 -2.17
N ALA A 122 6.79 7.83 -3.20
CA ALA A 122 5.48 8.28 -3.68
C ALA A 122 4.58 7.09 -4.02
N GLY A 123 5.11 6.08 -4.70
CA GLY A 123 4.35 4.91 -5.11
C GLY A 123 3.89 4.03 -3.96
N ALA A 124 4.56 4.07 -2.80
CA ALA A 124 4.12 3.36 -1.59
C ALA A 124 3.12 4.16 -0.75
N LEU A 125 3.14 5.49 -0.85
CA LEU A 125 2.32 6.40 -0.05
C LEU A 125 1.07 6.90 -0.79
N MET A 126 1.00 6.75 -2.11
CA MET A 126 -0.10 7.25 -2.93
C MET A 126 -1.39 6.47 -2.73
N GLN A 127 -2.50 7.15 -2.97
CA GLN A 127 -3.83 6.58 -3.14
C GLN A 127 -4.04 6.24 -4.61
N THR A 128 -4.47 5.01 -4.88
CA THR A 128 -4.77 4.52 -6.24
C THR A 128 -6.24 4.72 -6.61
N ASP A 129 -7.10 5.05 -5.66
CA ASP A 129 -8.52 5.37 -5.87
C ASP A 129 -8.70 6.86 -6.16
N PHE A 130 -8.38 7.25 -7.40
CA PHE A 130 -8.57 8.62 -7.89
C PHE A 130 -9.64 8.72 -8.97
N VAL A 131 -10.19 9.91 -9.15
CA VAL A 131 -11.12 10.21 -10.25
C VAL A 131 -10.33 10.74 -11.44
N ALA A 132 -10.45 10.05 -12.57
CA ALA A 132 -9.91 10.50 -13.84
C ALA A 132 -11.00 10.62 -14.91
N VAL A 133 -10.85 11.63 -15.77
CA VAL A 133 -11.68 11.86 -16.96
C VAL A 133 -10.80 12.12 -18.18
N ARG A 134 -11.33 11.88 -19.37
CA ARG A 134 -10.61 12.18 -20.61
C ARG A 134 -10.71 13.66 -20.97
N THR A 135 -9.74 14.15 -21.73
CA THR A 135 -9.67 15.54 -22.19
C THR A 135 -10.95 16.03 -22.87
N GLU A 136 -11.64 15.18 -23.60
CA GLU A 136 -12.82 15.46 -24.41
C GLU A 136 -14.15 15.34 -23.64
N VAL A 137 -14.11 14.91 -22.38
CA VAL A 137 -15.31 14.69 -21.55
C VAL A 137 -15.89 16.04 -21.10
N LYS A 138 -17.23 16.18 -21.17
CA LYS A 138 -17.94 17.34 -20.63
C LYS A 138 -17.95 17.32 -19.10
N LEU A 139 -17.85 18.50 -18.47
CA LEU A 139 -17.90 18.63 -17.01
C LEU A 139 -19.20 18.09 -16.41
N SER A 140 -20.33 18.11 -17.12
CA SER A 140 -21.57 17.50 -16.68
C SER A 140 -21.40 16.03 -16.29
N GLN A 141 -20.62 15.26 -17.05
CA GLN A 141 -20.35 13.85 -16.77
C GLN A 141 -19.41 13.69 -15.56
N LEU A 142 -18.41 14.57 -15.40
CA LEU A 142 -17.56 14.58 -14.22
C LEU A 142 -18.38 14.89 -12.96
N ILE A 143 -19.24 15.91 -13.02
CA ILE A 143 -20.13 16.31 -11.93
C ILE A 143 -21.06 15.17 -11.53
N GLU A 144 -21.64 14.46 -12.51
CA GLU A 144 -22.50 13.30 -12.25
C GLU A 144 -21.73 12.18 -11.54
N ARG A 145 -20.51 11.86 -12.01
CA ARG A 145 -19.63 10.90 -11.33
C ARG A 145 -19.34 11.30 -9.90
N LEU A 146 -19.00 12.57 -9.66
CA LEU A 146 -18.73 13.08 -8.31
C LEU A 146 -19.96 13.00 -7.39
N LYS A 147 -21.17 13.25 -7.92
CA LYS A 147 -22.43 13.12 -7.16
C LYS A 147 -22.71 11.70 -6.70
N ASN A 148 -22.26 10.70 -7.46
CA ASN A 148 -22.44 9.28 -7.12
C ASN A 148 -21.43 8.76 -6.09
N LEU A 149 -20.42 9.56 -5.72
CA LEU A 149 -19.47 9.20 -4.68
C LEU A 149 -20.00 9.58 -3.29
N PRO A 150 -19.69 8.78 -2.25
CA PRO A 150 -19.94 9.19 -0.86
C PRO A 150 -19.26 10.52 -0.57
N ARG A 151 -19.93 11.47 0.09
CA ARG A 151 -19.36 12.80 0.39
C ARG A 151 -17.97 12.77 1.04
N LYS A 152 -17.72 11.78 1.92
CA LYS A 152 -16.41 11.59 2.59
C LYS A 152 -15.28 11.13 1.66
N LYS A 153 -15.60 10.69 0.44
CA LYS A 153 -14.68 10.19 -0.58
C LYS A 153 -14.57 11.14 -1.78
N LEU A 154 -15.12 12.36 -1.69
CA LEU A 154 -14.96 13.34 -2.75
C LEU A 154 -13.47 13.72 -2.86
N PRO A 155 -12.84 13.54 -4.03
CA PRO A 155 -11.44 13.89 -4.19
C PRO A 155 -11.31 15.42 -4.21
N SER A 156 -10.19 15.94 -3.70
CA SER A 156 -9.80 17.34 -3.86
C SER A 156 -9.38 17.68 -5.29
N LEU A 157 -8.87 16.67 -6.02
CA LEU A 157 -8.28 16.81 -7.34
C LEU A 157 -8.78 15.71 -8.28
N CYS A 158 -9.24 16.10 -9.47
CA CYS A 158 -9.61 15.19 -10.55
C CYS A 158 -8.52 15.22 -11.62
N LEU A 159 -8.10 14.05 -12.10
CA LEU A 159 -7.08 13.94 -13.15
C LEU A 159 -7.72 14.02 -14.54
N VAL A 160 -7.07 14.72 -15.45
CA VAL A 160 -7.46 14.78 -16.87
C VAL A 160 -6.40 14.07 -17.69
N THR A 161 -6.82 13.05 -18.44
CA THR A 161 -5.95 12.13 -19.17
C THR A 161 -6.32 12.04 -20.65
N ASP A 162 -5.44 11.53 -21.50
CA ASP A 162 -5.81 11.08 -22.84
C ASP A 162 -6.34 9.63 -22.84
N LYS A 163 -6.55 9.09 -24.04
CA LYS A 163 -7.03 7.71 -24.25
C LYS A 163 -6.07 6.64 -23.70
N ASP A 164 -4.78 6.95 -23.60
CA ASP A 164 -3.72 6.03 -23.18
C ASP A 164 -3.40 6.18 -21.67
N GLY A 165 -4.19 7.00 -20.96
CA GLY A 165 -4.03 7.25 -19.52
C GLY A 165 -2.92 8.23 -19.17
N VAL A 166 -2.32 8.88 -20.17
CA VAL A 166 -1.26 9.87 -19.96
C VAL A 166 -1.89 11.14 -19.39
N LEU A 167 -1.34 11.63 -18.28
CA LEU A 167 -1.82 12.83 -17.61
C LEU A 167 -1.61 14.06 -18.51
N LYS A 168 -2.67 14.84 -18.75
CA LYS A 168 -2.64 16.11 -19.48
C LYS A 168 -2.81 17.33 -18.58
N GLY A 169 -3.50 17.15 -17.46
CA GLY A 169 -3.74 18.21 -16.48
C GLY A 169 -4.61 17.71 -15.34
N VAL A 170 -5.01 18.66 -14.50
CA VAL A 170 -5.86 18.40 -13.34
C VAL A 170 -6.93 19.47 -13.22
N ILE A 171 -8.04 19.13 -12.56
CA ILE A 171 -9.11 20.06 -12.21
C ILE A 171 -9.32 19.93 -10.71
N ARG A 172 -9.22 21.03 -9.96
CA ARG A 172 -9.55 20.99 -8.53
C ARG A 172 -11.06 20.88 -8.39
N SER A 173 -11.54 19.99 -7.53
CA SER A 173 -12.98 19.76 -7.39
C SER A 173 -13.74 21.02 -6.95
N ALA A 174 -13.10 21.88 -6.17
CA ALA A 174 -13.65 23.17 -5.77
C ALA A 174 -13.80 24.15 -6.95
N GLU A 175 -12.96 24.04 -7.98
CA GLU A 175 -13.00 24.93 -9.15
C GLU A 175 -14.12 24.57 -10.13
N ILE A 176 -14.62 23.32 -10.09
CA ILE A 176 -15.68 22.83 -10.98
C ILE A 176 -16.91 23.74 -10.95
N ALA A 177 -17.22 24.33 -9.79
CA ALA A 177 -18.37 25.22 -9.61
C ALA A 177 -18.30 26.53 -10.42
N PHE A 178 -17.10 26.95 -10.85
CA PHE A 178 -16.90 28.18 -11.63
C PHE A 178 -17.00 27.97 -13.16
N TYR A 179 -17.18 26.72 -13.60
CA TYR A 179 -17.26 26.38 -15.02
C TYR A 179 -18.67 25.95 -15.43
N SER A 180 -19.02 26.19 -16.69
CA SER A 180 -20.26 25.63 -17.26
C SER A 180 -20.21 24.11 -17.28
N ALA A 181 -21.33 23.45 -16.98
CA ALA A 181 -21.46 21.99 -17.12
C ALA A 181 -21.26 21.50 -18.57
N SER A 182 -21.43 22.38 -19.56
CA SER A 182 -21.17 22.06 -20.98
C SER A 182 -19.69 22.16 -21.38
N SER A 183 -18.84 22.77 -20.54
CA SER A 183 -17.41 22.91 -20.80
C SER A 183 -16.73 21.55 -20.88
N VAL A 184 -15.66 21.48 -21.66
CA VAL A 184 -14.86 20.26 -21.85
C VAL A 184 -13.72 20.23 -20.83
N ALA A 185 -13.43 19.07 -20.25
CA ALA A 185 -12.42 18.93 -19.19
C ALA A 185 -11.05 19.48 -19.62
N GLY A 186 -10.63 19.18 -20.84
CA GLY A 186 -9.37 19.65 -21.41
C GLY A 186 -9.27 21.17 -21.60
N SER A 187 -10.41 21.90 -21.68
CA SER A 187 -10.39 23.36 -21.81
C SER A 187 -10.34 24.09 -20.47
N VAL A 188 -10.64 23.40 -19.37
CA VAL A 188 -10.67 23.98 -18.01
C VAL A 188 -9.58 23.43 -17.10
N MET A 189 -8.87 22.38 -17.53
CA MET A 189 -7.77 21.80 -16.76
C MET A 189 -6.59 22.76 -16.64
N SER A 190 -5.85 22.62 -15.55
CA SER A 190 -4.57 23.30 -15.34
C SER A 190 -3.42 22.29 -15.34
N LYS A 191 -2.22 22.75 -15.74
CA LYS A 191 -0.99 21.96 -15.53
C LYS A 191 -0.65 21.94 -14.03
N THR A 192 -0.02 20.87 -13.60
CA THR A 192 0.46 20.72 -12.22
C THR A 192 1.80 20.01 -12.22
N GLU A 193 2.58 20.17 -11.15
CA GLU A 193 3.75 19.32 -10.95
C GLU A 193 3.30 17.86 -10.75
N VAL A 194 4.15 16.93 -11.17
CA VAL A 194 3.88 15.50 -11.08
C VAL A 194 4.98 14.84 -10.28
N LEU A 195 4.62 13.77 -9.58
CA LEU A 195 5.55 12.97 -8.81
C LEU A 195 5.91 11.70 -9.57
N ARG A 196 7.13 11.21 -9.36
CA ARG A 196 7.52 9.88 -9.82
C ARG A 196 7.32 8.86 -8.69
N PRO A 197 6.80 7.66 -8.97
CA PRO A 197 6.58 6.64 -7.97
C PRO A 197 7.80 6.31 -7.09
N GLU A 198 9.02 6.40 -7.65
CA GLU A 198 10.29 6.15 -7.00
C GLU A 198 10.82 7.30 -6.11
N GLU A 199 10.23 8.51 -6.19
CA GLU A 199 10.68 9.67 -5.40
C GLU A 199 10.45 9.45 -3.90
N LYS A 200 11.48 9.72 -3.09
CA LYS A 200 11.46 9.52 -1.64
C LYS A 200 10.91 10.73 -0.89
N ALA A 201 10.45 10.50 0.34
CA ALA A 201 9.83 11.50 1.21
C ALA A 201 10.58 12.84 1.31
N GLU A 202 11.91 12.85 1.30
CA GLU A 202 12.71 14.09 1.33
C GLU A 202 12.50 14.94 0.07
N THR A 203 12.65 14.34 -1.11
CA THR A 203 12.38 14.96 -2.40
C THR A 203 10.92 15.36 -2.52
N LEU A 204 9.99 14.50 -2.09
CA LEU A 204 8.57 14.80 -2.12
C LEU A 204 8.21 16.05 -1.32
N ARG A 205 8.79 16.24 -0.12
CA ARG A 205 8.56 17.45 0.68
C ARG A 205 9.03 18.72 -0.05
N GLN A 206 10.17 18.65 -0.74
CA GLN A 206 10.67 19.77 -1.54
C GLN A 206 9.73 20.09 -2.70
N ILE A 207 9.26 19.07 -3.41
CA ILE A 207 8.31 19.22 -4.52
C ILE A 207 7.00 19.85 -4.04
N PHE A 208 6.40 19.30 -2.97
CA PHE A 208 5.18 19.88 -2.38
C PHE A 208 5.36 21.31 -1.88
N SER A 209 6.53 21.65 -1.35
CA SER A 209 6.84 23.01 -0.90
C SER A 209 6.97 23.97 -2.08
N ARG A 210 7.64 23.55 -3.16
CA ARG A 210 7.83 24.36 -4.38
C ARG A 210 6.53 24.57 -5.14
N ALA A 211 5.71 23.52 -5.24
CA ALA A 211 4.44 23.55 -5.97
C ALA A 211 3.30 24.23 -5.18
N GLU A 212 3.52 24.58 -3.91
CA GLU A 212 2.50 25.10 -2.98
C GLU A 212 1.18 24.30 -3.03
N ALA A 213 1.31 22.97 -3.14
CA ALA A 213 0.20 22.06 -3.34
C ALA A 213 -0.04 21.18 -2.10
N GLU A 214 -1.30 20.82 -1.86
CA GLU A 214 -1.69 19.85 -0.82
C GLU A 214 -1.77 18.41 -1.36
N CYS A 215 -1.97 18.26 -2.67
CA CYS A 215 -2.01 16.97 -3.34
C CYS A 215 -1.41 17.09 -4.74
N LEU A 216 -0.71 16.04 -5.18
CA LEU A 216 -0.08 15.97 -6.49
C LEU A 216 -0.30 14.59 -7.12
N PRO A 217 -0.47 14.51 -8.45
CA PRO A 217 -0.57 13.24 -9.16
C PRO A 217 0.78 12.53 -9.21
N VAL A 218 0.72 11.20 -9.16
CA VAL A 218 1.87 10.32 -9.36
C VAL A 218 1.78 9.68 -10.75
N VAL A 219 2.83 9.80 -11.55
CA VAL A 219 2.86 9.33 -12.95
C VAL A 219 4.07 8.44 -13.24
N THR A 220 3.87 7.37 -14.00
CA THR A 220 4.97 6.50 -14.46
C THR A 220 5.94 7.25 -15.37
N ALA A 221 7.11 6.67 -15.66
CA ALA A 221 8.07 7.21 -16.62
C ALA A 221 7.44 7.63 -17.97
N GLN A 222 6.43 6.87 -18.44
CA GLN A 222 5.68 7.10 -19.68
C GLN A 222 4.59 8.19 -19.55
N GLY A 223 4.43 8.80 -18.37
CA GLY A 223 3.46 9.86 -18.09
C GLY A 223 2.05 9.36 -17.74
N VAL A 224 1.88 8.06 -17.55
CA VAL A 224 0.58 7.45 -17.20
C VAL A 224 0.28 7.72 -15.73
N ALA A 225 -0.90 8.24 -15.42
CA ALA A 225 -1.33 8.48 -14.05
C ALA A 225 -1.62 7.16 -13.31
N VAL A 226 -0.97 6.97 -12.16
CA VAL A 226 -1.08 5.75 -11.34
C VAL A 226 -1.58 6.00 -9.92
N GLY A 227 -1.64 7.26 -9.49
CA GLY A 227 -2.17 7.62 -8.18
C GLY A 227 -2.18 9.12 -7.91
N ILE A 228 -2.64 9.47 -6.70
CA ILE A 228 -2.53 10.81 -6.12
C ILE A 228 -1.86 10.67 -4.76
N LEU A 229 -0.93 11.57 -4.46
CA LEU A 229 -0.31 11.66 -3.15
C LEU A 229 -0.77 12.95 -2.46
N ASN A 230 -1.19 12.83 -1.19
CA ASN A 230 -1.46 13.98 -0.33
C ASN A 230 -0.20 14.29 0.50
N LYS A 231 0.08 15.58 0.69
CA LYS A 231 1.21 16.05 1.51
C LYS A 231 1.14 15.53 2.94
N SER A 232 -0.06 15.38 3.49
CA SER A 232 -0.32 14.83 4.83
C SER A 232 0.03 13.35 4.98
N SER A 233 0.18 12.61 3.89
CA SER A 233 0.60 11.19 3.89
C SER A 233 2.12 11.03 4.03
N LEU A 234 2.89 12.11 3.92
CA LEU A 234 4.34 12.06 4.11
C LEU A 234 4.67 11.87 5.60
N PRO A 235 5.61 10.96 5.95
CA PRO A 235 6.02 10.76 7.34
C PRO A 235 6.65 12.03 7.92
N SER A 236 6.67 12.18 9.25
CA SER A 236 7.33 13.34 9.88
C SER A 236 8.85 13.19 9.88
N VAL A 237 9.61 14.29 9.84
CA VAL A 237 11.09 14.28 9.84
C VAL A 237 11.66 13.61 11.11
N SER A 238 10.94 13.72 12.22
CA SER A 238 11.27 13.09 13.52
C SER A 238 11.18 11.56 13.48
N GLU A 239 10.25 10.98 12.73
CA GLU A 239 10.10 9.52 12.59
C GLU A 239 11.20 8.92 11.70
N VAL A 240 11.62 9.66 10.67
CA VAL A 240 12.71 9.24 9.77
C VAL A 240 14.03 9.14 10.53
N LYS A 241 14.36 10.12 11.39
CA LYS A 241 15.58 10.07 12.22
C LYS A 241 15.56 8.91 13.22
N LYS A 242 14.41 8.61 13.87
CA LYS A 242 14.30 7.43 14.75
C LYS A 242 14.57 6.12 14.00
N SER A 243 14.12 5.99 12.75
CA SER A 243 14.38 4.83 11.90
C SER A 243 15.85 4.72 11.46
N PHE A 244 16.49 5.86 11.17
CA PHE A 244 17.91 5.92 10.76
C PHE A 244 18.88 5.58 11.88
N TRP A 245 18.71 6.15 13.08
CA TRP A 245 19.60 5.87 14.22
C TRP A 245 19.47 4.44 14.74
N LYS A 246 18.28 3.85 14.65
CA LYS A 246 18.05 2.44 15.03
C LYS A 246 18.78 1.45 14.12
N LYS A 247 19.07 1.82 12.86
CA LYS A 247 19.86 1.01 11.91
C LYS A 247 21.38 1.13 12.08
N LEU A 248 21.86 2.10 12.84
CA LEU A 248 23.30 2.31 13.11
C LEU A 248 23.74 1.72 14.45
N THR A 249 22.79 1.38 15.31
CA THR A 249 23.03 0.80 16.65
C THR A 249 22.76 -0.70 16.72
N ASP A 250 22.36 -1.32 15.60
CA ASP A 250 22.32 -2.78 15.38
C ASP A 250 23.44 -3.17 14.41
#